data_AF-B0NNK4-F1
#
_entry.id   AF-B0NNK4-F1
#
_cell.length_a   1.000
_cell.length_b   1.000
_cell.length_c   1.000
_cell.angle_alpha   90.00
_cell.angle_beta   90.00
_cell.angle_gamma   90.00
#
_symmetry.space_group_name_H-M   'P 1'
#
loop_
_entity.id
_entity.type
_entity.pdbx_description
1 polymer ?
#
loop_
_entity_poly.entity_id
_entity_poly.type
_entity_poly.pdbx_seq_one_letter_code
_entity_poly.pdbx_strand_id
1 'polypeptide(L)'
;MTDKDFDLFPSPCYIMEEELLRKNLTLIKSVADRAGVEIILAFKSFAMWRSFPIFREYVEHSTASSVYEARLALEEFGSRAHTYSPAYTEADFPEIMRCSSHITFNSLAQFRRFYPMIQAAGQDISCGIRVNPEYSEVETELYNPCAPGTRFGVMAEQLPDVLPQGIDGFHCHCHCESSSYELERTLEHLEAKFSRWFPQIKWLNLGGGHLMTRKDYDVEHLIRLLRGLKERYPHLRIILEPGSAFTWQTGVLASEVVDIVENRGIRTAILNVSFTCHMPDCLEMPYQPAVRGAEMGDGGAYVYRLGGNSCLSGDYMGLWSFDHELQIGERIIFEDMIHYTMVKTNMFNGIHHPAIAMWTKEGKAEIFRKFSYEDYRNRMS
;
A
#
# COMPACT_ATOMS: atom_id res chain seq x y z
N MET A 1 -9.57 23.02 -7.94
CA MET A 1 -8.62 22.91 -6.81
C MET A 1 -9.10 23.87 -5.75
N THR A 2 -9.34 23.39 -4.53
CA THR A 2 -9.52 24.27 -3.37
C THR A 2 -8.19 24.98 -3.14
N ASP A 3 -8.22 26.30 -2.95
CA ASP A 3 -7.08 27.14 -2.64
C ASP A 3 -6.63 26.86 -1.19
N LYS A 4 -6.03 25.67 -0.98
CA LYS A 4 -5.57 25.22 0.34
C LYS A 4 -4.19 25.81 0.58
N ASP A 5 -4.09 26.55 1.67
CA ASP A 5 -2.86 27.19 2.11
C ASP A 5 -1.92 26.18 2.77
N PHE A 6 -1.01 25.61 1.99
CA PHE A 6 0.01 24.67 2.50
C PHE A 6 1.10 25.35 3.32
N ASP A 7 1.14 26.69 3.41
CA ASP A 7 2.09 27.39 4.28
C ASP A 7 1.75 27.27 5.76
N LEU A 8 0.55 26.77 6.08
CA LEU A 8 0.18 26.35 7.42
C LEU A 8 1.00 25.14 7.93
N PHE A 9 1.70 24.43 7.04
CA PHE A 9 2.46 23.22 7.35
C PHE A 9 3.97 23.47 7.26
N PRO A 10 4.78 22.73 8.06
CA PRO A 10 6.23 22.75 7.92
C PRO A 10 6.69 22.39 6.50
N SER A 11 7.91 22.79 6.12
CA SER A 11 8.57 22.25 4.94
C SER A 11 9.80 21.43 5.31
N PRO A 12 9.99 20.24 4.73
CA PRO A 12 9.01 19.50 3.93
C PRO A 12 7.94 18.78 4.78
N CYS A 13 6.78 18.44 4.20
CA CYS A 13 5.70 17.74 4.91
C CYS A 13 4.85 16.86 3.99
N TYR A 14 4.56 15.63 4.43
CA TYR A 14 3.44 14.85 3.92
C TYR A 14 2.14 15.35 4.55
N ILE A 15 1.17 15.71 3.71
CA ILE A 15 -0.08 16.32 4.15
C ILE A 15 -1.21 15.49 3.57
N MET A 16 -1.89 14.73 4.42
CA MET A 16 -3.09 13.99 4.06
C MET A 16 -4.35 14.85 4.26
N GLU A 17 -5.29 14.79 3.34
CA GLU A 17 -6.55 15.54 3.39
C GLU A 17 -7.68 14.63 3.85
N GLU A 18 -8.27 14.94 5.01
CA GLU A 18 -9.30 14.10 5.63
C GLU A 18 -10.53 13.93 4.74
N GLU A 19 -10.97 14.98 4.04
CA GLU A 19 -12.14 14.90 3.14
C GLU A 19 -11.92 13.93 1.97
N LEU A 20 -10.72 13.94 1.38
CA LEU A 20 -10.37 13.04 0.30
C LEU A 20 -10.26 11.60 0.80
N LEU A 21 -9.65 11.40 1.97
CA LEU A 21 -9.61 10.10 2.63
C LEU A 21 -11.03 9.56 2.89
N ARG A 22 -11.91 10.36 3.48
CA ARG A 22 -13.31 9.97 3.77
C ARG A 22 -14.09 9.64 2.50
N LYS A 23 -13.85 10.36 1.40
CA LYS A 23 -14.44 10.05 0.09
C LYS A 23 -14.03 8.65 -0.38
N ASN A 24 -12.73 8.32 -0.31
CA ASN A 24 -12.23 6.99 -0.67
C ASN A 24 -12.81 5.90 0.23
N LEU A 25 -12.80 6.11 1.55
CA LEU A 25 -13.37 5.19 2.54
C LEU A 25 -14.86 4.94 2.33
N THR A 26 -15.64 5.97 2.00
CA THR A 26 -17.07 5.86 1.69
C THR A 26 -17.30 4.96 0.46
N LEU A 27 -16.52 5.15 -0.59
CA LEU A 27 -16.61 4.32 -1.79
C LEU A 27 -16.27 2.86 -1.48
N ILE A 28 -15.15 2.62 -0.78
CA ILE A 28 -14.72 1.27 -0.39
C ILE A 28 -15.80 0.58 0.45
N LYS A 29 -16.37 1.28 1.45
CA LYS A 29 -17.46 0.74 2.27
C LYS A 29 -18.69 0.38 1.43
N SER A 30 -19.08 1.25 0.49
CA SER A 30 -20.17 0.99 -0.45
C SER A 30 -19.91 -0.26 -1.30
N VAL A 31 -18.68 -0.48 -1.78
CA VAL A 31 -18.33 -1.69 -2.53
C VAL A 31 -18.46 -2.94 -1.65
N ALA A 32 -17.88 -2.92 -0.45
CA ALA A 32 -17.98 -4.01 0.52
C ALA A 32 -19.45 -4.39 0.79
N ASP A 33 -20.29 -3.40 1.11
CA ASP A 33 -21.71 -3.61 1.44
C ASP A 33 -22.51 -4.15 0.26
N ARG A 34 -22.35 -3.55 -0.93
CA ARG A 34 -23.14 -3.90 -2.12
C ARG A 34 -22.72 -5.24 -2.73
N ALA A 35 -21.45 -5.62 -2.59
CA ALA A 35 -20.95 -6.93 -3.00
C ALA A 35 -21.12 -7.99 -1.90
N GLY A 36 -21.35 -7.58 -0.65
CA GLY A 36 -21.40 -8.47 0.51
C GLY A 36 -20.06 -9.15 0.77
N VAL A 37 -18.95 -8.44 0.57
CA VAL A 37 -17.59 -8.93 0.80
C VAL A 37 -16.93 -8.14 1.93
N GLU A 38 -15.82 -8.65 2.44
CA GLU A 38 -14.97 -7.89 3.34
C GLU A 38 -13.86 -7.18 2.58
N ILE A 39 -13.59 -5.93 2.93
CA ILE A 39 -12.45 -5.17 2.43
C ILE A 39 -11.64 -4.67 3.63
N ILE A 40 -10.35 -5.01 3.65
CA ILE A 40 -9.45 -4.70 4.77
C ILE A 40 -8.26 -3.86 4.29
N LEU A 41 -7.71 -3.04 5.19
CA LEU A 41 -6.62 -2.12 4.88
C LEU A 41 -5.26 -2.83 4.83
N ALA A 42 -4.50 -2.70 3.73
CA ALA A 42 -3.14 -3.20 3.65
C ALA A 42 -2.06 -2.21 4.11
N PHE A 43 -1.44 -2.48 5.26
CA PHE A 43 -0.45 -1.59 5.87
C PHE A 43 0.83 -1.40 5.05
N LYS A 44 1.19 -2.40 4.22
CA LYS A 44 2.29 -2.30 3.26
C LYS A 44 2.23 -1.02 2.39
N SER A 45 1.03 -0.52 2.13
CA SER A 45 0.82 0.72 1.38
C SER A 45 0.74 1.97 2.26
N PHE A 46 0.28 1.85 3.50
CA PHE A 46 -0.06 2.97 4.35
C PHE A 46 -0.13 2.57 5.83
N ALA A 47 0.59 3.32 6.69
CA ALA A 47 0.64 3.06 8.13
C ALA A 47 0.63 4.35 8.97
N MET A 48 0.01 5.43 8.50
CA MET A 48 -0.12 6.68 9.27
C MET A 48 -1.16 6.51 10.40
N TRP A 49 -0.77 5.82 11.47
CA TRP A 49 -1.67 5.29 12.49
C TRP A 49 -2.55 6.32 13.21
N ARG A 50 -2.11 7.58 13.31
CA ARG A 50 -2.92 8.67 13.88
C ARG A 50 -4.22 8.92 13.12
N SER A 51 -4.32 8.48 11.88
CA SER A 51 -5.53 8.56 11.07
C SER A 51 -6.47 7.35 11.22
N PHE A 52 -6.03 6.25 11.85
CA PHE A 52 -6.84 5.04 12.02
C PHE A 52 -8.19 5.24 12.73
N PRO A 53 -8.38 6.22 13.64
CA PRO A 53 -9.73 6.57 14.11
C PRO A 53 -10.73 6.84 12.99
N ILE A 54 -10.31 7.49 11.89
CA ILE A 54 -11.16 7.75 10.73
C ILE A 54 -11.43 6.45 9.97
N PHE A 55 -10.42 5.61 9.76
CA PHE A 55 -10.57 4.33 9.06
C PHE A 55 -11.57 3.40 9.74
N ARG A 56 -11.52 3.33 11.08
CA ARG A 56 -12.42 2.49 11.89
C ARG A 56 -13.90 2.81 11.73
N GLU A 57 -14.24 4.00 11.25
CA GLU A 57 -15.63 4.36 10.93
C GLU A 57 -16.16 3.60 9.70
N TYR A 58 -15.27 3.03 8.86
CA TYR A 58 -15.61 2.43 7.56
C TYR A 58 -15.10 0.99 7.39
N VAL A 59 -13.99 0.61 8.02
CA VAL A 59 -13.39 -0.72 7.89
C VAL A 59 -13.00 -1.30 9.24
N GLU A 60 -13.19 -2.61 9.40
CA GLU A 60 -13.06 -3.30 10.69
C GLU A 60 -11.68 -3.92 10.92
N HIS A 61 -11.01 -4.33 9.84
CA HIS A 61 -9.77 -5.10 9.91
C HIS A 61 -8.69 -4.54 8.98
N SER A 62 -7.46 -4.97 9.22
CA SER A 62 -6.29 -4.70 8.40
C SER A 62 -5.52 -5.98 8.09
N THR A 63 -4.70 -5.94 7.04
CA THR A 63 -3.73 -6.99 6.73
C THR A 63 -2.32 -6.53 7.10
N ALA A 64 -1.53 -7.47 7.62
CA ALA A 64 -0.17 -7.25 8.09
C ALA A 64 0.79 -8.25 7.44
N SER A 65 2.01 -7.77 7.16
CA SER A 65 3.08 -8.53 6.51
C SER A 65 4.30 -8.79 7.40
N SER A 66 4.29 -8.25 8.62
CA SER A 66 5.37 -8.38 9.60
C SER A 66 4.85 -8.31 11.04
N VAL A 67 5.69 -8.64 12.01
CA VAL A 67 5.34 -8.58 13.43
C VAL A 67 4.99 -7.15 13.87
N TYR A 68 5.69 -6.15 13.35
CA TYR A 68 5.39 -4.75 13.68
C TYR A 68 4.10 -4.26 13.05
N GLU A 69 3.78 -4.66 11.82
CA GLU A 69 2.47 -4.36 11.23
C GLU A 69 1.33 -5.05 11.98
N ALA A 70 1.52 -6.32 12.39
CA ALA A 70 0.51 -7.05 13.15
C ALA A 70 0.27 -6.39 14.52
N ARG A 71 1.34 -5.98 15.21
CA ARG A 71 1.25 -5.20 16.45
C ARG A 71 0.55 -3.87 16.23
N LEU A 72 0.90 -3.14 15.17
CA LEU A 72 0.25 -1.88 14.82
C LEU A 72 -1.26 -2.06 14.59
N ALA A 73 -1.67 -3.18 14.01
CA ALA A 73 -3.09 -3.50 13.81
C ALA A 73 -3.81 -3.65 15.16
N LEU A 74 -3.23 -4.43 16.07
CA LEU A 74 -3.85 -4.67 17.36
C LEU A 74 -3.82 -3.41 18.25
N GLU A 75 -2.66 -2.75 18.34
CA GLU A 75 -2.39 -1.68 19.31
C GLU A 75 -2.98 -0.33 18.86
N GLU A 76 -2.86 0.03 17.57
CA GLU A 76 -3.26 1.35 17.08
C GLU A 76 -4.52 1.31 16.21
N PHE A 77 -4.67 0.28 15.37
CA PHE A 77 -5.88 0.13 14.56
C PHE A 77 -7.04 -0.41 15.39
N GLY A 78 -6.78 -1.22 16.42
CA GLY A 78 -7.76 -1.71 17.39
C GLY A 78 -8.41 -3.05 17.03
N SER A 79 -7.88 -3.76 16.03
CA SER A 79 -8.38 -5.06 15.59
C SER A 79 -7.22 -6.04 15.35
N ARG A 80 -7.44 -7.33 15.56
CA ARG A 80 -6.46 -8.34 15.15
C ARG A 80 -6.33 -8.39 13.62
N ALA A 81 -5.11 -8.50 13.14
CA ALA A 81 -4.78 -8.49 11.71
C ALA A 81 -5.14 -9.81 10.99
N HIS A 82 -5.29 -9.71 9.68
CA HIS A 82 -5.08 -10.84 8.77
C HIS A 82 -3.60 -10.82 8.40
N THR A 83 -2.82 -11.76 8.90
CA THR A 83 -1.36 -11.71 8.76
C THR A 83 -0.88 -12.70 7.71
N TYR A 84 -0.06 -12.22 6.77
CA TYR A 84 0.62 -13.05 5.77
C TYR A 84 2.11 -12.71 5.77
N SER A 85 2.99 -13.70 5.93
CA SER A 85 4.42 -13.53 5.73
C SER A 85 5.00 -14.65 4.86
N PRO A 86 5.94 -14.35 3.94
CA PRO A 86 6.71 -15.39 3.27
C PRO A 86 7.63 -16.17 4.23
N ALA A 87 7.93 -15.60 5.40
CA ALA A 87 8.92 -16.14 6.32
C ALA A 87 8.55 -15.85 7.79
N TYR A 88 7.74 -16.70 8.41
CA TYR A 88 7.56 -16.68 9.85
C TYR A 88 8.81 -17.25 10.55
N THR A 89 9.15 -16.68 11.71
CA THR A 89 10.25 -17.12 12.58
C THR A 89 9.69 -17.60 13.91
N GLU A 90 10.36 -18.54 14.58
CA GLU A 90 9.92 -19.02 15.92
C GLU A 90 9.94 -17.92 16.98
N ALA A 91 10.86 -16.95 16.84
CA ALA A 91 10.95 -15.82 17.76
C ALA A 91 9.75 -14.87 17.65
N ASP A 92 9.31 -14.56 16.42
CA ASP A 92 8.23 -13.60 16.19
C ASP A 92 6.84 -14.23 16.21
N PHE A 93 6.72 -15.53 15.93
CA PHE A 93 5.43 -16.19 15.75
C PHE A 93 4.48 -16.08 16.95
N PRO A 94 4.92 -16.17 18.22
CA PRO A 94 4.03 -15.95 19.36
C PRO A 94 3.36 -14.57 19.35
N GLU A 95 4.11 -13.54 18.96
CA GLU A 95 3.58 -12.17 18.87
C GLU A 95 2.66 -11.99 17.66
N ILE A 96 2.98 -12.63 16.54
CA ILE A 96 2.08 -12.73 15.38
C ILE A 96 0.74 -13.36 15.80
N MET A 97 0.76 -14.48 16.52
CA MET A 97 -0.45 -15.15 17.00
C MET A 97 -1.30 -14.24 17.90
N ARG A 98 -0.67 -13.55 18.86
CA ARG A 98 -1.35 -12.59 19.74
C ARG A 98 -2.12 -11.52 18.97
N CYS A 99 -1.53 -11.07 17.86
CA CYS A 99 -2.02 -9.93 17.08
C CYS A 99 -2.89 -10.31 15.88
N SER A 100 -3.10 -11.60 15.59
CA SER A 100 -3.76 -12.03 14.35
C SER A 100 -5.05 -12.80 14.59
N SER A 101 -6.07 -12.54 13.76
CA SER A 101 -7.28 -13.35 13.66
C SER A 101 -7.17 -14.39 12.54
N HIS A 102 -6.41 -14.05 11.50
CA HIS A 102 -6.08 -14.95 10.40
C HIS A 102 -4.57 -15.01 10.21
N ILE A 103 -4.03 -16.21 9.95
CA ILE A 103 -2.62 -16.40 9.59
C ILE A 103 -2.55 -17.18 8.28
N THR A 104 -2.02 -16.54 7.24
CA THR A 104 -1.82 -17.17 5.94
C THR A 104 -0.37 -17.60 5.78
N PHE A 105 -0.15 -18.90 5.62
CA PHE A 105 1.15 -19.47 5.36
C PHE A 105 1.52 -19.41 3.89
N ASN A 106 2.75 -19.05 3.59
CA ASN A 106 3.27 -19.03 2.22
C ASN A 106 3.53 -20.42 1.64
N SER A 107 3.73 -21.44 2.49
CA SER A 107 4.03 -22.81 2.05
C SER A 107 3.51 -23.86 3.04
N LEU A 108 3.31 -25.09 2.55
CA LEU A 108 2.92 -26.23 3.39
C LEU A 108 3.98 -26.56 4.46
N ALA A 109 5.26 -26.28 4.18
CA ALA A 109 6.33 -26.46 5.15
C ALA A 109 6.20 -25.48 6.33
N GLN A 110 5.91 -24.21 6.07
CA GLN A 110 5.63 -23.23 7.12
C GLN A 110 4.39 -23.62 7.93
N PHE A 111 3.29 -24.01 7.26
CA PHE A 111 2.09 -24.49 7.93
C PHE A 111 2.40 -25.65 8.89
N ARG A 112 3.07 -26.71 8.41
CA ARG A 112 3.42 -27.88 9.25
C ARG A 112 4.31 -27.52 10.44
N ARG A 113 5.21 -26.54 10.28
CA ARG A 113 6.11 -26.09 11.35
C ARG A 113 5.38 -25.33 12.45
N PHE A 114 4.48 -24.42 12.08
CA PHE A 114 3.93 -23.44 13.01
C PHE A 114 2.49 -23.74 13.47
N TYR A 115 1.70 -24.50 12.71
CA TYR A 115 0.35 -24.88 13.11
C TYR A 115 0.26 -25.59 14.48
N PRO A 116 1.20 -26.49 14.86
CA PRO A 116 1.18 -27.09 16.20
C PRO A 116 1.23 -26.06 17.34
N MET A 117 1.91 -24.92 17.16
CA MET A 117 1.94 -23.85 18.16
C MET A 117 0.57 -23.18 18.32
N ILE A 118 -0.15 -22.97 17.22
CA ILE A 118 -1.52 -22.43 17.23
C ILE A 118 -2.45 -23.37 17.97
N GLN A 119 -2.38 -24.67 17.66
CA GLN A 119 -3.19 -25.68 18.33
C GLN A 119 -2.90 -25.75 19.84
N ALA A 120 -1.61 -25.74 20.21
CA ALA A 120 -1.20 -25.79 21.61
C ALA A 120 -1.65 -24.56 22.42
N ALA A 121 -1.69 -23.39 21.79
CA ALA A 121 -2.17 -22.16 22.42
C ALA A 121 -3.69 -22.09 22.58
N GLY A 122 -4.45 -22.95 21.86
CA GLY A 122 -5.91 -22.96 21.89
C GLY A 122 -6.55 -21.64 21.42
N GLN A 123 -5.82 -20.83 20.65
CA GLN A 123 -6.34 -19.56 20.13
C GLN A 123 -7.21 -19.80 18.90
N ASP A 124 -8.30 -19.05 18.79
CA ASP A 124 -9.17 -19.05 17.62
C ASP A 124 -8.52 -18.21 16.50
N ILE A 125 -7.57 -18.82 15.79
CA ILE A 125 -6.87 -18.25 14.64
C ILE A 125 -7.22 -19.09 13.40
N SER A 126 -7.85 -18.46 12.41
CA SER A 126 -8.15 -19.12 11.15
C SER A 126 -6.91 -19.15 10.26
N CYS A 127 -6.43 -20.34 9.94
CA CYS A 127 -5.22 -20.50 9.14
C CYS A 127 -5.55 -20.64 7.65
N GLY A 128 -4.72 -20.06 6.78
CA GLY A 128 -4.84 -20.25 5.35
C GLY A 128 -3.51 -20.55 4.68
N ILE A 129 -3.57 -20.83 3.38
CA ILE A 129 -2.39 -20.97 2.54
C ILE A 129 -2.46 -19.97 1.39
N ARG A 130 -1.35 -19.28 1.12
CA ARG A 130 -1.24 -18.47 -0.09
C ARG A 130 -1.12 -19.40 -1.30
N VAL A 131 -1.98 -19.24 -2.28
CA VAL A 131 -1.99 -19.99 -3.54
C VAL A 131 -1.55 -19.08 -4.69
N ASN A 132 -0.99 -19.70 -5.73
CA ASN A 132 -0.53 -19.01 -6.92
C ASN A 132 -1.26 -19.56 -8.16
N PRO A 133 -2.11 -18.75 -8.82
CA PRO A 133 -2.80 -19.14 -10.06
C PRO A 133 -1.89 -19.15 -11.29
N GLU A 134 -0.61 -18.75 -11.14
CA GLU A 134 0.39 -18.60 -12.20
C GLU A 134 -0.10 -17.64 -13.29
N TYR A 135 -0.80 -16.60 -12.85
CA TYR A 135 -1.34 -15.54 -13.70
C TYR A 135 -1.22 -14.19 -13.00
N SER A 136 -0.68 -13.20 -13.71
CA SER A 136 -0.51 -11.81 -13.27
C SER A 136 -0.27 -10.94 -14.50
N GLU A 137 -0.90 -9.76 -14.55
CA GLU A 137 -0.74 -8.76 -15.60
C GLU A 137 0.20 -7.61 -15.19
N VAL A 138 0.94 -7.77 -14.09
CA VAL A 138 1.90 -6.77 -13.64
C VAL A 138 3.12 -6.76 -14.57
N GLU A 139 3.32 -5.64 -15.28
CA GLU A 139 4.40 -5.47 -16.26
C GLU A 139 5.79 -5.45 -15.62
N THR A 140 5.94 -4.75 -14.48
CA THR A 140 7.21 -4.64 -13.78
C THR A 140 7.50 -5.91 -12.98
N GLU A 141 8.50 -6.69 -13.40
CA GLU A 141 8.85 -7.98 -12.79
C GLU A 141 9.10 -7.90 -11.27
N LEU A 142 9.71 -6.80 -10.80
CA LEU A 142 9.94 -6.55 -9.36
C LEU A 142 8.66 -6.63 -8.52
N TYR A 143 7.50 -6.30 -9.10
CA TYR A 143 6.20 -6.30 -8.45
C TYR A 143 5.31 -7.47 -8.88
N ASN A 144 5.78 -8.36 -9.75
CA ASN A 144 4.99 -9.49 -10.24
C ASN A 144 5.07 -10.69 -9.26
N PRO A 145 4.01 -10.98 -8.49
CA PRO A 145 4.03 -12.07 -7.51
C PRO A 145 3.99 -13.45 -8.15
N CYS A 146 3.67 -13.55 -9.44
CA CYS A 146 3.55 -14.78 -10.22
C CYS A 146 4.70 -14.96 -11.23
N ALA A 147 5.76 -14.16 -11.13
CA ALA A 147 6.93 -14.29 -11.99
C ALA A 147 7.53 -15.72 -11.92
N PRO A 148 8.16 -16.22 -13.00
CA PRO A 148 8.84 -17.51 -12.99
C PRO A 148 9.83 -17.63 -11.81
N GLY A 149 9.77 -18.73 -11.07
CA GLY A 149 10.60 -18.93 -9.88
C GLY A 149 10.16 -18.10 -8.66
N THR A 150 8.94 -17.54 -8.67
CA THR A 150 8.41 -16.78 -7.54
C THR A 150 8.49 -17.57 -6.23
N ARG A 151 8.85 -16.86 -5.16
CA ARG A 151 8.88 -17.40 -3.81
C ARG A 151 7.51 -17.36 -3.12
N PHE A 152 6.46 -16.90 -3.81
CA PHE A 152 5.18 -16.58 -3.20
C PHE A 152 4.07 -17.57 -3.57
N GLY A 153 3.48 -18.15 -2.54
CA GLY A 153 2.35 -19.07 -2.63
C GLY A 153 2.73 -20.47 -3.11
N VAL A 154 1.77 -21.38 -3.00
CA VAL A 154 1.85 -22.76 -3.50
C VAL A 154 1.16 -22.89 -4.85
N MET A 155 1.74 -23.69 -5.73
CA MET A 155 1.12 -24.11 -6.99
C MET A 155 0.07 -25.19 -6.73
N ALA A 156 -0.90 -25.32 -7.64
CA ALA A 156 -1.96 -26.33 -7.52
C ALA A 156 -1.41 -27.76 -7.47
N GLU A 157 -0.33 -28.05 -8.19
CA GLU A 157 0.34 -29.37 -8.19
C GLU A 157 1.00 -29.74 -6.85
N GLN A 158 1.26 -28.75 -5.98
CA GLN A 158 1.89 -28.95 -4.68
C GLN A 158 0.87 -29.23 -3.57
N LEU A 159 -0.43 -29.00 -3.84
CA LEU A 159 -1.50 -29.23 -2.88
C LEU A 159 -2.01 -30.68 -2.96
N PRO A 160 -2.20 -31.36 -1.82
CA PRO A 160 -2.88 -32.65 -1.79
C PRO A 160 -4.38 -32.49 -2.10
N ASP A 161 -5.05 -33.55 -2.57
CA ASP A 161 -6.49 -33.51 -2.87
C ASP A 161 -7.35 -33.16 -1.64
N VAL A 162 -6.94 -33.63 -0.45
CA VAL A 162 -7.54 -33.25 0.83
C VAL A 162 -6.58 -32.32 1.55
N LEU A 163 -7.04 -31.10 1.85
CA LEU A 163 -6.22 -30.11 2.53
C LEU A 163 -5.85 -30.58 3.95
N PRO A 164 -4.63 -30.28 4.44
CA PRO A 164 -4.28 -30.48 5.83
C PRO A 164 -5.31 -29.89 6.79
N GLN A 165 -5.65 -30.65 7.84
CA GLN A 165 -6.53 -30.18 8.90
C GLN A 165 -6.03 -28.85 9.47
N GLY A 166 -6.91 -27.86 9.56
CA GLY A 166 -6.61 -26.52 10.08
C GLY A 166 -6.46 -25.45 9.00
N ILE A 167 -6.30 -25.82 7.73
CA ILE A 167 -6.40 -24.85 6.63
C ILE A 167 -7.88 -24.55 6.39
N ASP A 168 -8.27 -23.33 6.70
CA ASP A 168 -9.61 -22.78 6.58
C ASP A 168 -9.77 -21.87 5.34
N GLY A 169 -8.69 -21.52 4.65
CA GLY A 169 -8.79 -20.56 3.56
C GLY A 169 -7.62 -20.50 2.61
N PHE A 170 -7.88 -19.88 1.46
CA PHE A 170 -6.88 -19.54 0.46
C PHE A 170 -6.70 -18.03 0.36
N HIS A 171 -5.45 -17.63 0.13
CA HIS A 171 -5.10 -16.25 -0.18
C HIS A 171 -4.41 -16.20 -1.54
N CYS A 172 -4.87 -15.32 -2.41
CA CYS A 172 -4.32 -15.09 -3.74
C CYS A 172 -4.04 -13.60 -3.89
N HIS A 173 -2.81 -13.23 -4.24
CA HIS A 173 -2.46 -11.84 -4.52
C HIS A 173 -1.61 -11.79 -5.79
N CYS A 174 -2.21 -11.25 -6.86
CA CYS A 174 -1.72 -11.25 -8.24
C CYS A 174 -1.73 -9.87 -8.90
N HIS A 175 -2.12 -8.81 -8.18
CA HIS A 175 -2.43 -7.50 -8.76
C HIS A 175 -1.56 -6.39 -8.18
N CYS A 176 -1.27 -5.40 -9.02
CA CYS A 176 -0.65 -4.13 -8.67
C CYS A 176 -1.35 -3.04 -9.48
N GLU A 177 -2.09 -2.15 -8.81
CA GLU A 177 -2.85 -1.06 -9.44
C GLU A 177 -3.79 -1.46 -10.60
N SER A 178 -4.28 -2.70 -10.53
CA SER A 178 -5.13 -3.34 -11.53
C SER A 178 -6.57 -2.82 -11.51
N SER A 179 -7.23 -2.95 -12.66
CA SER A 179 -8.66 -2.75 -12.94
C SER A 179 -9.52 -3.95 -12.50
N SER A 180 -10.85 -3.77 -12.52
CA SER A 180 -11.79 -4.86 -12.25
C SER A 180 -11.78 -5.96 -13.31
N TYR A 181 -11.38 -5.65 -14.54
CA TYR A 181 -11.28 -6.63 -15.63
C TYR A 181 -10.06 -7.56 -15.50
N GLU A 182 -8.96 -7.07 -14.93
CA GLU A 182 -7.83 -7.93 -14.57
C GLU A 182 -8.23 -8.91 -13.46
N LEU A 183 -9.02 -8.49 -12.47
CA LEU A 183 -9.55 -9.40 -11.45
C LEU A 183 -10.43 -10.48 -12.07
N GLU A 184 -11.30 -10.14 -13.03
CA GLU A 184 -12.11 -11.13 -13.76
C GLU A 184 -11.25 -12.24 -14.36
N ARG A 185 -10.18 -11.87 -15.08
CA ARG A 185 -9.25 -12.82 -15.69
C ARG A 185 -8.46 -13.63 -14.65
N THR A 186 -8.04 -13.00 -13.55
CA THR A 186 -7.41 -13.73 -12.43
C THR A 186 -8.38 -14.75 -11.83
N LEU A 187 -9.67 -14.42 -11.68
CA LEU A 187 -10.68 -15.33 -11.15
C LEU A 187 -10.87 -16.55 -12.05
N GLU A 188 -10.85 -16.38 -13.38
CA GLU A 188 -10.90 -17.51 -14.32
C GLU A 188 -9.75 -18.51 -14.06
N HIS A 189 -8.52 -18.01 -13.89
CA HIS A 189 -7.35 -18.86 -13.61
C HIS A 189 -7.40 -19.49 -12.23
N LEU A 190 -7.82 -18.72 -11.22
CA LEU A 190 -7.96 -19.18 -9.85
C LEU A 190 -9.03 -20.27 -9.74
N GLU A 191 -10.20 -20.08 -10.36
CA GLU A 191 -11.27 -21.08 -10.39
C GLU A 191 -10.83 -22.33 -11.17
N ALA A 192 -10.22 -22.17 -12.35
CA ALA A 192 -9.76 -23.31 -13.15
C ALA A 192 -8.78 -24.21 -12.40
N LYS A 193 -7.89 -23.62 -11.59
CA LYS A 193 -6.84 -24.37 -10.88
C LYS A 193 -7.23 -24.82 -9.49
N PHE A 194 -7.95 -23.99 -8.73
CA PHE A 194 -8.14 -24.17 -7.29
C PHE A 194 -9.59 -24.45 -6.84
N SER A 195 -10.60 -24.30 -7.71
CA SER A 195 -12.01 -24.47 -7.32
C SER A 195 -12.33 -25.85 -6.71
N ARG A 196 -11.60 -26.90 -7.09
CA ARG A 196 -11.76 -28.25 -6.52
C ARG A 196 -11.55 -28.32 -4.99
N TRP A 197 -10.82 -27.37 -4.41
CA TRP A 197 -10.63 -27.28 -2.95
C TRP A 197 -11.57 -26.28 -2.28
N PHE A 198 -12.32 -25.48 -3.03
CA PHE A 198 -13.23 -24.49 -2.43
C PHE A 198 -14.27 -25.09 -1.48
N PRO A 199 -14.80 -26.33 -1.69
CA PRO A 199 -15.67 -26.96 -0.71
C PRO A 199 -15.01 -27.28 0.65
N GLN A 200 -13.67 -27.28 0.74
CA GLN A 200 -12.90 -27.61 1.94
C GLN A 200 -12.50 -26.37 2.75
N ILE A 201 -12.70 -25.17 2.22
CA ILE A 201 -12.32 -23.91 2.85
C ILE A 201 -13.54 -23.03 3.16
N LYS A 202 -13.36 -22.08 4.07
CA LYS A 202 -14.37 -21.16 4.58
C LYS A 202 -14.22 -19.75 4.02
N TRP A 203 -13.01 -19.37 3.60
CA TRP A 203 -12.75 -18.04 3.07
C TRP A 203 -11.77 -18.04 1.91
N LEU A 204 -11.95 -17.08 1.01
CA LEU A 204 -11.07 -16.81 -0.11
C LEU A 204 -10.69 -15.34 -0.09
N ASN A 205 -9.42 -15.09 0.13
CA ASN A 205 -8.84 -13.76 0.12
C ASN A 205 -8.20 -13.49 -1.24
N LEU A 206 -8.70 -12.48 -1.96
CA LEU A 206 -8.29 -12.09 -3.30
C LEU A 206 -7.19 -11.01 -3.29
N GLY A 207 -6.59 -10.78 -2.12
CA GLY A 207 -5.43 -9.92 -1.94
C GLY A 207 -5.69 -8.46 -2.29
N GLY A 208 -4.61 -7.68 -2.42
CA GLY A 208 -4.65 -6.29 -2.84
C GLY A 208 -4.49 -6.07 -4.34
N GLY A 209 -4.25 -4.81 -4.73
CA GLY A 209 -4.04 -4.36 -6.11
C GLY A 209 -5.29 -3.81 -6.80
N HIS A 210 -6.46 -3.91 -6.16
CA HIS A 210 -7.74 -3.41 -6.68
C HIS A 210 -7.85 -1.89 -6.50
N LEU A 211 -7.51 -1.10 -7.52
CA LEU A 211 -7.45 0.35 -7.41
C LEU A 211 -8.82 1.04 -7.61
N MET A 212 -9.81 0.62 -6.81
CA MET A 212 -11.22 0.97 -6.99
C MET A 212 -11.58 2.45 -6.81
N THR A 213 -10.68 3.25 -6.25
CA THR A 213 -10.84 4.69 -6.05
C THR A 213 -10.22 5.52 -7.17
N ARG A 214 -9.55 4.89 -8.14
CA ARG A 214 -9.10 5.55 -9.37
C ARG A 214 -10.32 5.99 -10.19
N LYS A 215 -10.24 7.16 -10.80
CA LYS A 215 -11.36 7.82 -11.50
C LYS A 215 -12.00 6.96 -12.60
N ASP A 216 -11.21 6.18 -13.32
CA ASP A 216 -11.61 5.33 -14.44
C ASP A 216 -11.88 3.86 -14.04
N TYR A 217 -11.83 3.53 -12.75
CA TYR A 217 -12.09 2.17 -12.30
C TYR A 217 -13.59 1.83 -12.39
N ASP A 218 -13.93 0.74 -13.07
CA ASP A 218 -15.32 0.26 -13.17
C ASP A 218 -15.74 -0.50 -11.89
N VAL A 219 -16.24 0.28 -10.93
CA VAL A 219 -16.72 -0.21 -9.63
C VAL A 219 -17.95 -1.10 -9.77
N GLU A 220 -18.85 -0.81 -10.71
CA GLU A 220 -20.05 -1.61 -10.91
C GLU A 220 -19.71 -2.99 -11.48
N HIS A 221 -18.71 -3.06 -12.35
CA HIS A 221 -18.15 -4.33 -12.81
C HIS A 221 -17.58 -5.14 -11.64
N LEU A 222 -16.74 -4.53 -10.79
CA LEU A 222 -16.21 -5.20 -9.59
C LEU A 222 -17.32 -5.78 -8.70
N ILE A 223 -18.37 -5.01 -8.42
CA ILE A 223 -19.50 -5.48 -7.60
C ILE A 223 -20.21 -6.68 -8.25
N ARG A 224 -20.45 -6.65 -9.57
CA ARG A 224 -21.05 -7.78 -10.30
C ARG A 224 -20.18 -9.03 -10.22
N LEU A 225 -18.87 -8.90 -10.41
CA LEU A 225 -17.93 -10.02 -10.33
C LEU A 225 -17.96 -10.68 -8.95
N LEU A 226 -17.84 -9.87 -7.89
CA LEU A 226 -17.80 -10.36 -6.51
C LEU A 226 -19.12 -11.03 -6.11
N ARG A 227 -20.26 -10.46 -6.52
CA ARG A 227 -21.57 -11.08 -6.29
C ARG A 227 -21.70 -12.40 -7.03
N GLY A 228 -21.29 -12.45 -8.30
CA GLY A 228 -21.29 -13.68 -9.08
C GLY A 228 -20.41 -14.76 -8.45
N LEU A 229 -19.24 -14.39 -7.93
CA LEU A 229 -18.35 -15.32 -7.22
C LEU A 229 -19.02 -15.89 -5.95
N LYS A 230 -19.69 -15.03 -5.17
CA LYS A 230 -20.45 -15.47 -4.00
C LYS A 230 -21.66 -16.33 -4.36
N GLU A 231 -22.34 -16.06 -5.46
CA GLU A 231 -23.45 -16.89 -5.95
C GLU A 231 -22.95 -18.29 -6.33
N ARG A 232 -21.77 -18.41 -6.93
CA ARG A 232 -21.12 -19.70 -7.22
C ARG A 232 -20.63 -20.42 -5.96
N TYR A 233 -20.12 -19.69 -4.97
CA TYR A 233 -19.54 -20.25 -3.74
C TYR A 233 -20.11 -19.58 -2.48
N PRO A 234 -21.39 -19.84 -2.13
CA PRO A 234 -22.10 -19.10 -1.08
C PRO A 234 -21.57 -19.32 0.33
N HIS A 235 -20.81 -20.40 0.55
CA HIS A 235 -20.17 -20.70 1.83
C HIS A 235 -18.84 -19.96 2.04
N LEU A 236 -18.26 -19.34 1.00
CA LEU A 236 -17.00 -18.62 1.10
C LEU A 236 -17.21 -17.18 1.57
N ARG A 237 -16.51 -16.78 2.63
CA ARG A 237 -16.25 -15.37 2.91
C ARG A 237 -15.21 -14.86 1.91
N ILE A 238 -15.57 -13.86 1.12
CA ILE A 238 -14.66 -13.22 0.16
C ILE A 238 -14.03 -12.00 0.82
N ILE A 239 -12.71 -11.89 0.73
CA ILE A 239 -11.90 -10.83 1.35
C ILE A 239 -11.06 -10.15 0.26
N LEU A 240 -10.97 -8.83 0.29
CA LEU A 240 -10.05 -8.02 -0.53
C LEU A 240 -9.16 -7.19 0.38
N GLU A 241 -7.91 -6.99 0.00
CA GLU A 241 -6.92 -6.25 0.80
C GLU A 241 -6.29 -5.08 0.02
N PRO A 242 -7.08 -4.16 -0.57
CA PRO A 242 -6.49 -3.06 -1.30
C PRO A 242 -5.63 -2.19 -0.38
N GLY A 243 -4.51 -1.71 -0.93
CA GLY A 243 -3.61 -0.77 -0.26
C GLY A 243 -3.87 0.64 -0.75
N SER A 244 -3.23 1.01 -1.87
CA SER A 244 -3.30 2.35 -2.47
C SER A 244 -4.72 2.88 -2.59
N ALA A 245 -5.72 2.03 -2.88
CA ALA A 245 -7.10 2.51 -3.05
C ALA A 245 -7.61 3.31 -1.85
N PHE A 246 -7.23 2.95 -0.61
CA PHE A 246 -7.66 3.70 0.57
C PHE A 246 -7.17 5.15 0.57
N THR A 247 -5.94 5.37 0.12
CA THR A 247 -5.24 6.66 0.20
C THR A 247 -4.78 7.16 -1.17
N TRP A 248 -5.48 6.75 -2.22
CA TRP A 248 -5.24 7.17 -3.60
C TRP A 248 -5.66 8.63 -3.75
N GLN A 249 -4.72 9.48 -4.13
CA GLN A 249 -4.90 10.93 -4.30
C GLN A 249 -5.52 11.60 -3.07
N THR A 250 -5.10 11.17 -1.87
CA THR A 250 -5.60 11.75 -0.61
C THR A 250 -4.65 12.76 0.02
N GLY A 251 -3.54 13.10 -0.63
CA GLY A 251 -2.60 14.05 -0.07
C GLY A 251 -1.32 14.19 -0.87
N VAL A 252 -0.46 15.08 -0.37
CA VAL A 252 0.69 15.60 -1.09
C VAL A 252 1.97 15.48 -0.26
N LEU A 253 3.11 15.63 -0.92
CA LEU A 253 4.37 16.01 -0.30
C LEU A 253 4.67 17.46 -0.71
N ALA A 254 4.62 18.35 0.27
CA ALA A 254 5.03 19.74 0.11
C ALA A 254 6.53 19.87 0.39
N SER A 255 7.22 20.58 -0.49
CA SER A 255 8.65 20.86 -0.43
C SER A 255 8.93 22.31 -0.87
N GLU A 256 10.19 22.74 -0.79
CA GLU A 256 10.63 24.07 -1.25
C GLU A 256 11.88 23.95 -2.11
N VAL A 257 12.01 24.87 -3.07
CA VAL A 257 13.24 25.09 -3.82
C VAL A 257 14.30 25.69 -2.89
N VAL A 258 15.43 25.00 -2.73
CA VAL A 258 16.59 25.43 -1.93
C VAL A 258 17.60 26.15 -2.79
N ASP A 259 17.81 25.69 -4.01
CA ASP A 259 18.76 26.26 -4.96
C ASP A 259 18.33 25.96 -6.41
N ILE A 260 18.84 26.72 -7.37
CA ILE A 260 18.63 26.48 -8.79
C ILE A 260 19.99 26.52 -9.48
N VAL A 261 20.39 25.39 -10.04
CA VAL A 261 21.68 25.24 -10.72
C VAL A 261 21.50 24.95 -12.20
N GLU A 262 22.44 25.42 -13.01
CA GLU A 262 22.48 25.10 -14.43
C GLU A 262 23.83 24.51 -14.82
N ASN A 263 23.80 23.38 -15.53
CA ASN A 263 25.01 22.80 -16.11
C ASN A 263 24.71 22.23 -17.49
N ARG A 264 25.49 22.64 -18.49
CA ARG A 264 25.35 22.22 -19.90
C ARG A 264 23.91 22.34 -20.42
N GLY A 265 23.23 23.44 -20.08
CA GLY A 265 21.86 23.73 -20.52
C GLY A 265 20.76 22.99 -19.74
N ILE A 266 21.11 22.22 -18.70
CA ILE A 266 20.12 21.56 -17.83
C ILE A 266 19.96 22.40 -16.57
N ARG A 267 18.81 23.05 -16.42
CA ARG A 267 18.39 23.71 -15.17
C ARG A 267 17.83 22.67 -14.21
N THR A 268 18.31 22.69 -12.97
CA THR A 268 17.86 21.79 -11.90
C THR A 268 17.43 22.62 -10.70
N ALA A 269 16.17 22.47 -10.28
CA ALA A 269 15.71 22.99 -9.00
C ALA A 269 16.03 21.96 -7.91
N ILE A 270 16.91 22.33 -6.98
CA ILE A 270 17.29 21.50 -5.83
C ILE A 270 16.27 21.73 -4.73
N LEU A 271 15.65 20.66 -4.23
CA LEU A 271 14.55 20.72 -3.28
C LEU A 271 15.00 20.32 -1.87
N ASN A 272 14.27 20.74 -0.84
CA ASN A 272 14.49 20.28 0.54
C ASN A 272 13.96 18.86 0.83
N VAL A 273 13.71 18.06 -0.20
CA VAL A 273 13.34 16.64 -0.14
C VAL A 273 14.31 15.82 -0.99
N SER A 274 14.26 14.49 -0.88
CA SER A 274 15.08 13.57 -1.66
C SER A 274 14.20 12.49 -2.29
N PHE A 275 14.43 12.15 -3.55
CA PHE A 275 13.74 11.05 -4.22
C PHE A 275 14.14 9.71 -3.61
N THR A 276 15.43 9.49 -3.32
CA THR A 276 15.87 8.24 -2.69
C THR A 276 15.38 8.08 -1.25
N CYS A 277 15.32 9.16 -0.47
CA CYS A 277 14.91 9.09 0.93
C CYS A 277 13.39 9.15 1.10
N HIS A 278 12.70 9.97 0.32
CA HIS A 278 11.31 10.37 0.58
C HIS A 278 10.34 9.87 -0.48
N MET A 279 10.78 9.66 -1.72
CA MET A 279 9.93 9.18 -2.81
C MET A 279 10.59 7.99 -3.54
N PRO A 280 10.98 6.92 -2.82
CA PRO A 280 11.83 5.87 -3.38
C PRO A 280 11.22 5.18 -4.59
N ASP A 281 9.90 5.07 -4.67
CA ASP A 281 9.23 4.53 -5.87
C ASP A 281 9.55 5.33 -7.12
N CYS A 282 9.75 6.64 -7.05
CA CYS A 282 10.15 7.40 -8.23
C CYS A 282 11.41 6.80 -8.90
N LEU A 283 12.30 6.17 -8.10
CA LEU A 283 13.50 5.49 -8.59
C LEU A 283 13.33 3.98 -8.78
N GLU A 284 12.61 3.29 -7.88
CA GLU A 284 12.46 1.83 -7.88
C GLU A 284 11.40 1.32 -8.87
N MET A 285 10.36 2.12 -9.09
CA MET A 285 9.20 1.82 -9.95
C MET A 285 8.83 3.11 -10.64
N PRO A 286 9.36 3.44 -11.84
CA PRO A 286 9.59 4.79 -12.40
C PRO A 286 8.36 5.71 -12.41
N TYR A 287 7.86 6.02 -11.22
CA TYR A 287 6.65 6.73 -10.91
C TYR A 287 7.00 8.19 -10.98
N GLN A 288 6.30 8.90 -11.84
CA GLN A 288 6.51 10.31 -12.02
C GLN A 288 5.31 11.02 -11.42
N PRO A 289 5.48 11.62 -10.23
CA PRO A 289 4.37 12.29 -9.59
C PRO A 289 3.94 13.51 -10.40
N ALA A 290 2.63 13.77 -10.40
CA ALA A 290 2.15 15.06 -10.86
C ALA A 290 2.67 16.15 -9.93
N VAL A 291 3.20 17.22 -10.51
CA VAL A 291 3.68 18.40 -9.79
C VAL A 291 2.65 19.50 -10.01
N ARG A 292 2.09 20.03 -8.93
CA ARG A 292 1.06 21.07 -9.02
C ARG A 292 1.63 22.30 -9.75
N GLY A 293 0.90 22.78 -10.76
CA GLY A 293 1.32 23.94 -11.54
C GLY A 293 2.41 23.65 -12.58
N ALA A 294 2.76 22.38 -12.81
CA ALA A 294 3.74 22.00 -13.81
C ALA A 294 3.23 20.86 -14.71
N GLU A 295 3.67 20.87 -15.95
CA GLU A 295 3.44 19.78 -16.91
C GLU A 295 4.69 18.91 -17.01
N MET A 296 4.52 17.59 -16.99
CA MET A 296 5.63 16.66 -17.16
C MET A 296 6.18 16.75 -18.58
N GLY A 297 7.51 16.84 -18.70
CA GLY A 297 8.22 16.99 -19.97
C GLY A 297 8.88 18.37 -20.14
N ASP A 298 9.40 18.59 -21.33
CA ASP A 298 10.25 19.73 -21.70
C ASP A 298 9.60 20.66 -22.77
N GLY A 299 8.29 20.56 -22.93
CA GLY A 299 7.55 21.32 -23.95
C GLY A 299 7.32 22.80 -23.65
N GLY A 300 7.52 23.23 -22.40
CA GLY A 300 7.29 24.62 -21.96
C GLY A 300 8.54 25.51 -22.00
N ALA A 301 8.36 26.79 -21.68
CA ALA A 301 9.45 27.78 -21.63
C ALA A 301 10.34 27.63 -20.39
N TYR A 302 9.75 27.20 -19.27
CA TYR A 302 10.42 27.13 -17.97
C TYR A 302 10.60 25.67 -17.54
N VAL A 303 11.50 24.97 -18.23
CA VAL A 303 11.83 23.57 -17.95
C VAL A 303 12.87 23.46 -16.84
N TYR A 304 12.58 22.62 -15.85
CA TYR A 304 13.48 22.24 -14.77
C TYR A 304 13.47 20.73 -14.56
N ARG A 305 14.65 20.18 -14.32
CA ARG A 305 14.80 18.91 -13.61
C ARG A 305 14.58 19.15 -12.12
N LEU A 306 13.90 18.24 -11.43
CA LEU A 306 13.75 18.32 -9.98
C LEU A 306 14.82 17.45 -9.31
N GLY A 307 15.68 18.08 -8.50
CA GLY A 307 16.77 17.43 -7.79
C GLY A 307 16.51 17.34 -6.29
N GLY A 308 16.92 16.23 -5.68
CA GLY A 308 16.84 16.02 -4.24
C GLY A 308 18.06 16.55 -3.49
N ASN A 309 17.96 16.57 -2.16
CA ASN A 309 19.01 17.08 -1.26
C ASN A 309 20.01 16.03 -0.73
N SER A 310 19.94 14.77 -1.16
CA SER A 310 20.97 13.78 -0.78
C SER A 310 22.23 13.89 -1.66
N CYS A 311 23.35 13.34 -1.20
CA CYS A 311 24.58 13.28 -2.00
C CYS A 311 24.57 12.17 -3.08
N LEU A 312 23.47 11.42 -3.25
CA LEU A 312 23.37 10.40 -4.30
C LEU A 312 23.29 11.08 -5.67
N SER A 313 24.19 10.75 -6.59
CA SER A 313 24.23 11.40 -7.92
C SER A 313 22.96 11.18 -8.76
N GLY A 314 22.20 10.11 -8.47
CA GLY A 314 20.90 9.82 -9.09
C GLY A 314 19.70 10.37 -8.34
N ASP A 315 19.89 11.25 -7.33
CA ASP A 315 18.79 11.84 -6.57
C ASP A 315 18.14 13.01 -7.33
N TYR A 316 17.52 12.69 -8.44
CA TYR A 316 16.73 13.61 -9.23
C TYR A 316 15.68 12.84 -10.02
N MET A 317 14.67 13.53 -10.50
CA MET A 317 13.68 12.95 -11.39
C MET A 317 13.37 13.89 -12.54
N GLY A 318 12.98 13.29 -13.67
CA GLY A 318 12.18 13.89 -14.74
C GLY A 318 12.61 15.25 -15.28
N LEU A 319 11.71 15.82 -16.05
CA LEU A 319 11.69 17.22 -16.45
C LEU A 319 10.26 17.71 -16.27
N TRP A 320 10.10 18.91 -15.74
CA TRP A 320 8.81 19.57 -15.63
C TRP A 320 8.89 20.97 -16.19
N SER A 321 7.84 21.32 -16.92
CA SER A 321 7.61 22.63 -17.53
C SER A 321 6.66 23.43 -16.64
N PHE A 322 7.14 24.54 -16.11
CA PHE A 322 6.36 25.48 -15.32
C PHE A 322 5.89 26.66 -16.19
N ASP A 323 4.90 27.40 -15.70
CA ASP A 323 4.41 28.62 -16.36
C ASP A 323 5.21 29.88 -16.01
N HIS A 324 6.19 29.77 -15.11
CA HIS A 324 7.10 30.84 -14.70
C HIS A 324 8.48 30.32 -14.32
N GLU A 325 9.46 31.22 -14.15
CA GLU A 325 10.75 30.87 -13.57
C GLU A 325 10.62 30.57 -12.08
N LEU A 326 11.03 29.37 -11.67
CA LEU A 326 11.05 28.99 -10.27
C LEU A 326 11.95 29.92 -9.44
N GLN A 327 11.55 30.19 -8.21
CA GLN A 327 12.31 31.01 -7.26
C GLN A 327 12.80 30.19 -6.06
N ILE A 328 13.94 30.55 -5.49
CA ILE A 328 14.39 29.97 -4.21
C ILE A 328 13.37 30.30 -3.12
N GLY A 329 12.99 29.30 -2.33
CA GLY A 329 11.94 29.36 -1.32
C GLY A 329 10.54 29.04 -1.83
N GLU A 330 10.35 28.89 -3.15
CA GLU A 330 9.05 28.55 -3.73
C GLU A 330 8.64 27.12 -3.39
N ARG A 331 7.35 26.92 -3.12
CA ARG A 331 6.77 25.60 -2.79
C ARG A 331 6.63 24.73 -4.03
N ILE A 332 7.16 23.51 -3.96
CA ILE A 332 6.90 22.45 -4.93
C ILE A 332 6.03 21.39 -4.27
N ILE A 333 4.84 21.19 -4.83
CA ILE A 333 3.83 20.25 -4.34
C ILE A 333 3.79 19.02 -5.25
N PHE A 334 4.20 17.89 -4.70
CA PHE A 334 4.06 16.59 -5.34
C PHE A 334 2.72 15.97 -4.95
N GLU A 335 1.88 15.72 -5.95
CA GLU A 335 0.57 15.09 -5.75
C GLU A 335 0.71 13.59 -5.49
N ASP A 336 -0.28 13.05 -4.78
CA ASP A 336 -0.47 11.62 -4.55
C ASP A 336 0.72 10.93 -3.86
N MET A 337 1.09 11.47 -2.70
CA MET A 337 2.31 11.10 -1.97
C MET A 337 2.05 10.48 -0.60
N ILE A 338 0.88 9.87 -0.39
CA ILE A 338 0.50 9.27 0.90
C ILE A 338 0.69 7.75 0.91
N HIS A 339 0.32 7.06 -0.17
CA HIS A 339 0.48 5.62 -0.29
C HIS A 339 1.83 5.24 -0.88
N TYR A 340 2.41 4.13 -0.43
CA TYR A 340 3.70 3.60 -0.90
C TYR A 340 4.87 4.62 -0.87
N THR A 341 4.73 5.70 -0.11
CA THR A 341 5.79 6.70 0.14
C THR A 341 6.29 6.56 1.58
N MET A 342 5.55 7.09 2.56
CA MET A 342 5.90 7.16 3.99
C MET A 342 6.33 5.83 4.59
N VAL A 343 5.78 4.72 4.10
CA VAL A 343 6.09 3.37 4.57
C VAL A 343 7.45 2.84 4.08
N LYS A 344 8.07 3.51 3.10
CA LYS A 344 9.38 3.18 2.53
C LYS A 344 10.41 4.28 2.71
N THR A 345 10.05 5.38 3.36
CA THR A 345 10.99 6.47 3.58
C THR A 345 12.14 6.04 4.47
N ASN A 346 13.27 6.72 4.26
CA ASN A 346 14.46 6.50 5.03
C ASN A 346 15.16 7.84 5.31
N MET A 347 16.22 7.79 6.12
CA MET A 347 17.06 8.95 6.44
C MET A 347 18.48 8.68 5.94
N PHE A 348 18.61 8.12 4.73
CA PHE A 348 19.91 7.97 4.08
C PHE A 348 20.61 9.33 4.01
N ASN A 349 21.94 9.34 4.17
CA ASN A 349 22.76 10.55 4.31
C ASN A 349 22.39 11.42 5.55
N GLY A 350 21.53 10.95 6.46
CA GLY A 350 21.02 11.77 7.56
C GLY A 350 20.08 12.88 7.09
N ILE A 351 19.50 12.75 5.89
CA ILE A 351 18.50 13.70 5.40
C ILE A 351 17.32 13.73 6.35
N HIS A 352 16.90 14.94 6.69
CA HIS A 352 15.78 15.19 7.58
C HIS A 352 14.48 14.72 6.93
N HIS A 353 13.76 13.85 7.63
CA HIS A 353 12.52 13.29 7.13
C HIS A 353 11.38 14.33 7.17
N PRO A 354 10.55 14.44 6.11
CA PRO A 354 9.41 15.34 6.10
C PRO A 354 8.50 15.17 7.31
N ALA A 355 7.91 16.28 7.78
CA ALA A 355 6.86 16.19 8.78
C ALA A 355 5.67 15.37 8.24
N ILE A 356 4.85 14.86 9.16
CA ILE A 356 3.60 14.17 8.82
C ILE A 356 2.47 14.97 9.42
N ALA A 357 1.46 15.29 8.61
CA ALA A 357 0.34 16.10 9.02
C ALA A 357 -0.95 15.70 8.30
N MET A 358 -2.06 16.21 8.83
CA MET A 358 -3.39 16.09 8.27
C MET A 358 -4.04 17.47 8.13
N TRP A 359 -4.66 17.72 6.99
CA TRP A 359 -5.64 18.77 6.80
C TRP A 359 -7.01 18.22 7.19
N THR A 360 -7.56 18.65 8.33
CA THR A 360 -8.83 18.14 8.85
C THR A 360 -10.02 18.66 8.04
N LYS A 361 -11.17 17.98 8.12
CA LYS A 361 -12.40 18.44 7.46
C LYS A 361 -12.93 19.79 7.99
N GLU A 362 -12.50 20.21 9.18
CA GLU A 362 -12.79 21.54 9.74
C GLU A 362 -11.80 22.63 9.27
N GLY A 363 -10.89 22.30 8.34
CA GLY A 363 -9.93 23.26 7.80
C GLY A 363 -8.73 23.55 8.70
N LYS A 364 -8.38 22.63 9.61
CA LYS A 364 -7.24 22.79 10.53
C LYS A 364 -6.02 22.01 10.05
N ALA A 365 -4.84 22.59 10.25
CA ALA A 365 -3.57 21.90 10.11
C ALA A 365 -3.23 21.16 11.41
N GLU A 366 -3.23 19.82 11.36
CA GLU A 366 -2.81 18.98 12.48
C GLU A 366 -1.48 18.30 12.18
N ILE A 367 -0.44 18.67 12.92
CA ILE A 367 0.90 18.08 12.75
C ILE A 367 1.01 16.84 13.62
N PHE A 368 1.06 15.67 12.99
CA PHE A 368 1.18 14.38 13.66
C PHE A 368 2.60 14.09 14.14
N ARG A 369 3.61 14.44 13.33
CA ARG A 369 5.02 14.14 13.64
C ARG A 369 5.95 15.18 13.01
N LYS A 370 6.92 15.64 13.79
CA LYS A 370 8.16 16.25 13.31
C LYS A 370 9.30 15.34 13.72
N PHE A 371 10.20 15.03 12.79
CA PHE A 371 11.34 14.17 13.06
C PHE A 371 12.52 14.99 13.60
N SER A 372 13.39 14.37 14.38
CA SER A 372 14.59 15.00 14.94
C SER A 372 15.85 14.21 14.64
N TYR A 373 16.99 14.73 15.07
CA TYR A 373 18.28 14.04 14.96
C TYR A 373 18.27 12.67 15.65
N GLU A 374 17.57 12.54 16.77
CA GLU A 374 17.46 11.29 17.54
C GLU A 374 16.77 10.19 16.72
N ASP A 375 15.83 10.53 15.85
CA ASP A 375 15.17 9.56 14.95
C ASP A 375 16.18 8.95 13.96
N TYR A 376 17.13 9.74 13.47
CA TYR A 376 18.23 9.25 12.65
C TYR A 376 19.23 8.44 13.48
N ARG A 377 19.72 9.02 14.59
CA ARG A 377 20.76 8.43 15.44
C ARG A 377 20.36 7.05 15.96
N ASN A 378 19.14 6.93 16.49
CA ASN A 378 18.68 5.70 17.15
C ASN A 378 18.42 4.54 16.17
N ARG A 379 18.44 4.80 14.84
CA ARG A 379 18.39 3.74 13.82
C ARG A 379 19.75 3.13 13.52
N MET A 380 20.85 3.81 13.87
CA MET A 380 22.20 3.42 13.45
C MET A 380 22.91 2.48 14.43
N SER A 381 22.54 2.48 15.71
CA SER A 381 23.16 1.64 16.75
C SER A 381 22.33 1.52 18.01
#